data_AF-A0A183E4T8-F1
#
_entry.id   AF-A0A183E4T8-F1
#
_cell.length_a   1.000
_cell.length_b   1.000
_cell.length_c   1.000
_cell.angle_alpha   90.00
_cell.angle_beta   90.00
_cell.angle_gamma   90.00
#
_symmetry.space_group_name_H-M   'P 1'
#
loop_
_entity.id
_entity.type
_entity.pdbx_description
1 polymer ?
#
loop_
_entity_poly.entity_id
_entity_poly.type
_entity_poly.pdbx_seq_one_letter_code
_entity_poly.pdbx_strand_id
1 'polypeptide(L)'
;MQNGVQHGYGLLYTTKDNETEIYLGGWRSGKRNGYGVSTTNRERYLGMWENGTKHGKGAMISIDGVFQEGEFDNNRLVRGRLILAPTDGSFGVTYEGDFEKSGIVCGKGILHLSRFDCVIGQMVGDIINSEVKITNATYFRRNIAYSPGCSAHE
;
A
#
# COMPACT_ATOMS: atom_id res chain seq x y z
N MET A 1 -11.07 -11.41 26.08
CA MET A 1 -10.82 -12.88 26.00
C MET A 1 -12.17 -13.58 26.00
N GLN A 2 -12.35 -14.61 25.18
CA GLN A 2 -13.52 -15.49 25.18
C GLN A 2 -13.01 -16.93 25.05
N ASN A 3 -13.44 -17.84 25.94
CA ASN A 3 -12.98 -19.24 25.97
C ASN A 3 -11.45 -19.40 25.97
N GLY A 4 -10.73 -18.51 26.68
CA GLY A 4 -9.27 -18.55 26.76
C GLY A 4 -8.53 -17.99 25.53
N VAL A 5 -9.23 -17.52 24.49
CA VAL A 5 -8.62 -16.90 23.30
C VAL A 5 -8.96 -15.42 23.18
N GLN A 6 -8.14 -14.66 22.45
CA GLN A 6 -8.40 -13.24 22.19
C GLN A 6 -9.70 -13.07 21.39
N HIS A 7 -10.52 -12.12 21.83
CA HIS A 7 -11.80 -11.78 21.22
C HIS A 7 -12.14 -10.33 21.57
N GLY A 8 -12.79 -9.61 20.65
CA GLY A 8 -13.11 -8.19 20.80
C GLY A 8 -11.92 -7.31 20.42
N TYR A 9 -11.83 -6.10 20.97
CA TYR A 9 -10.69 -5.22 20.72
C TYR A 9 -9.60 -5.42 21.78
N GLY A 10 -8.33 -5.37 21.38
CA GLY A 10 -7.23 -5.55 22.31
C GLY A 10 -5.86 -5.22 21.73
N LEU A 11 -4.89 -5.12 22.65
CA LEU A 11 -3.49 -4.91 22.36
C LEU A 11 -2.74 -6.24 22.43
N LEU A 12 -1.88 -6.49 21.43
CA LEU A 12 -0.80 -7.47 21.50
C LEU A 12 0.52 -6.71 21.48
N TYR A 13 1.40 -7.07 22.40
CA TYR A 13 2.82 -6.76 22.35
C TYR A 13 3.55 -8.10 22.38
N THR A 14 4.40 -8.37 21.40
CA THR A 14 5.18 -9.60 21.34
C THR A 14 6.57 -9.32 20.81
N THR A 15 7.55 -10.07 21.31
CA THR A 15 8.90 -10.12 20.76
C THR A 15 9.25 -11.58 20.53
N LYS A 16 9.48 -11.96 19.28
CA LYS A 16 9.84 -13.32 18.88
C LYS A 16 10.91 -13.24 17.79
N ASP A 17 11.99 -14.02 17.92
CA ASP A 17 13.04 -14.13 16.89
C ASP A 17 13.59 -12.77 16.40
N ASN A 18 13.84 -11.83 17.33
CA ASN A 18 14.23 -10.44 17.05
C ASN A 18 13.20 -9.59 16.28
N GLU A 19 11.96 -10.05 16.14
CA GLU A 19 10.84 -9.27 15.64
C GLU A 19 9.95 -8.85 16.79
N THR A 20 9.90 -7.53 17.01
CA THR A 20 8.93 -6.93 17.92
C THR A 20 7.72 -6.51 17.10
N GLU A 21 6.54 -6.91 17.57
CA GLU A 21 5.28 -6.48 17.02
C GLU A 21 4.38 -5.88 18.10
N ILE A 22 3.77 -4.75 17.74
CA ILE A 22 2.69 -4.11 18.45
C ILE A 22 1.47 -4.15 17.55
N TYR A 23 0.40 -4.78 17.99
CA TYR A 23 -0.88 -4.79 17.28
C TYR A 23 -1.99 -4.25 18.17
N LEU A 24 -2.75 -3.28 17.66
CA LEU A 24 -3.95 -2.75 18.29
C LEU A 24 -5.12 -2.92 17.31
N GLY A 25 -6.11 -3.73 17.67
CA GLY A 25 -7.25 -3.94 16.79
C GLY A 25 -8.21 -5.03 17.24
N GLY A 26 -9.06 -5.45 16.31
CA GLY A 26 -10.05 -6.47 16.54
C GLY A 26 -9.48 -7.89 16.52
N TRP A 27 -10.10 -8.75 17.32
CA TRP A 27 -9.76 -10.15 17.51
C TRP A 27 -11.01 -11.01 17.39
N ARG A 28 -10.88 -12.14 16.71
CA ARG A 28 -11.90 -13.19 16.63
C ARG A 28 -11.23 -14.55 16.72
N SER A 29 -11.60 -15.32 17.75
CA SER A 29 -11.10 -16.68 17.96
C SER A 29 -9.56 -16.77 17.97
N GLY A 30 -8.88 -15.84 18.65
CA GLY A 30 -7.42 -15.81 18.74
C GLY A 30 -6.70 -15.28 17.50
N LYS A 31 -7.42 -14.82 16.47
CA LYS A 31 -6.85 -14.25 15.25
C LYS A 31 -7.24 -12.78 15.09
N ARG A 32 -6.38 -11.99 14.46
CA ARG A 32 -6.69 -10.61 14.07
C ARG A 32 -7.86 -10.60 13.11
N ASN A 33 -8.83 -9.73 13.37
CA ASN A 33 -10.04 -9.67 12.58
C ASN A 33 -10.69 -8.28 12.68
N GLY A 34 -11.17 -7.74 11.56
CA GLY A 34 -11.67 -6.38 11.50
C GLY A 34 -10.53 -5.35 11.42
N TYR A 35 -10.82 -4.10 11.75
CA TYR A 35 -9.83 -3.03 11.65
C TYR A 35 -8.74 -3.14 12.73
N GLY A 36 -7.49 -2.83 12.37
CA GLY A 36 -6.39 -2.77 13.31
C GLY A 36 -5.12 -2.16 12.74
N VAL A 37 -4.23 -1.79 13.65
CA VAL A 37 -2.91 -1.23 13.39
C VAL A 37 -1.86 -2.25 13.82
N SER A 38 -0.94 -2.62 12.92
CA SER A 38 0.27 -3.38 13.28
C SER A 38 1.51 -2.53 13.06
N THR A 39 2.44 -2.63 13.99
CA THR A 39 3.75 -2.01 13.95
C THR A 39 4.79 -3.08 14.24
N THR A 40 5.65 -3.36 13.27
CA THR A 40 6.78 -4.29 13.44
C THR A 40 8.11 -3.54 13.35
N ASN A 41 9.24 -4.24 13.46
CA ASN A 41 10.54 -3.67 13.07
C ASN A 41 10.69 -3.46 11.54
N ARG A 42 9.84 -4.07 10.70
CA ARG A 42 9.96 -4.04 9.23
C ARG A 42 8.93 -3.14 8.54
N GLU A 43 7.77 -2.95 9.14
CA GLU A 43 6.67 -2.25 8.50
C GLU A 43 5.68 -1.66 9.50
N ARG A 44 4.83 -0.79 9.00
CA ARG A 44 3.60 -0.34 9.67
C ARG A 44 2.43 -0.66 8.75
N TYR A 45 1.35 -1.18 9.30
CA TYR A 45 0.11 -1.44 8.59
C TYR A 45 -1.08 -0.87 9.34
N LEU A 46 -1.97 -0.23 8.61
CA LEU A 46 -3.24 0.30 9.07
C LEU A 46 -4.33 -0.21 8.13
N GLY A 47 -5.27 -1.02 8.61
CA GLY A 47 -6.33 -1.50 7.73
C GLY A 47 -7.10 -2.67 8.27
N MET A 48 -7.78 -3.35 7.35
CA MET A 48 -8.63 -4.47 7.64
C MET A 48 -7.80 -5.77 7.80
N TRP A 49 -8.25 -6.63 8.70
CA TRP A 49 -7.65 -7.92 8.99
C TRP A 49 -8.70 -9.01 8.84
N GLU A 50 -8.30 -10.13 8.24
CA GLU A 50 -9.11 -11.34 8.20
C GLU A 50 -8.23 -12.55 8.52
N ASN A 51 -8.69 -13.37 9.46
CA ASN A 51 -8.02 -14.60 9.89
C ASN A 51 -6.51 -14.46 10.18
N GLY A 52 -6.08 -13.32 10.72
CA GLY A 52 -4.68 -13.06 11.06
C GLY A 52 -3.85 -12.43 9.93
N THR A 53 -4.44 -12.18 8.76
CA THR A 53 -3.77 -11.59 7.60
C THR A 53 -4.33 -10.21 7.28
N LYS A 54 -3.51 -9.33 6.69
CA LYS A 54 -3.98 -8.07 6.10
C LYS A 54 -4.94 -8.43 4.95
N HIS A 55 -6.11 -7.83 4.96
CA HIS A 55 -7.17 -8.10 3.99
C HIS A 55 -7.97 -6.81 3.78
N GLY A 56 -8.75 -6.70 2.72
CA GLY A 56 -9.59 -5.52 2.48
C GLY A 56 -8.79 -4.23 2.35
N LYS A 57 -9.44 -3.09 2.61
CA LYS A 57 -8.80 -1.77 2.55
C LYS A 57 -7.73 -1.61 3.62
N GLY A 58 -6.55 -1.13 3.21
CA GLY A 58 -5.49 -0.75 4.13
C GLY A 58 -4.40 0.10 3.48
N ALA A 59 -3.47 0.53 4.33
CA ALA A 59 -2.24 1.22 3.97
C ALA A 59 -1.06 0.61 4.72
N MET A 60 0.09 0.55 4.06
CA MET A 60 1.31 -0.06 4.57
C MET A 60 2.51 0.80 4.19
N ILE A 61 3.48 0.92 5.09
CA ILE A 61 4.81 1.44 4.78
C ILE A 61 5.87 0.47 5.27
N SER A 62 6.80 0.09 4.40
CA SER A 62 7.97 -0.72 4.77
C SER A 62 9.14 0.18 5.18
N ILE A 63 10.11 -0.40 5.90
CA ILE A 63 11.39 0.27 6.20
C ILE A 63 12.20 0.63 4.95
N ASP A 64 11.95 -0.05 3.84
CA ASP A 64 12.60 0.20 2.56
C ASP A 64 11.98 1.39 1.80
N GLY A 65 11.06 2.13 2.43
CA GLY A 65 10.42 3.31 1.84
C GLY A 65 9.33 2.99 0.81
N VAL A 66 8.87 1.73 0.75
CA VAL A 66 7.76 1.33 -0.11
C VAL A 66 6.45 1.61 0.61
N PHE A 67 5.62 2.47 0.02
CA PHE A 67 4.26 2.73 0.49
C PHE A 67 3.25 2.01 -0.40
N GLN A 68 2.28 1.34 0.22
CA GLN A 68 1.19 0.62 -0.45
C GLN A 68 -0.13 1.05 0.16
N GLU A 69 -1.13 1.30 -0.68
CA GLU A 69 -2.48 1.65 -0.24
C GLU A 69 -3.50 1.05 -1.21
N GLY A 70 -4.53 0.40 -0.68
CA GLY A 70 -5.60 -0.15 -1.49
C GLY A 70 -6.19 -1.41 -0.88
N GLU A 71 -6.61 -2.32 -1.75
CA GLU A 71 -7.19 -3.59 -1.38
C GLU A 71 -6.08 -4.63 -1.18
N PHE A 72 -6.07 -5.23 0.00
CA PHE A 72 -5.19 -6.32 0.37
C PHE A 72 -5.95 -7.64 0.33
N ASP A 73 -5.29 -8.69 -0.13
CA ASP A 73 -5.73 -10.07 0.06
C ASP A 73 -4.54 -10.92 0.53
N ASN A 74 -4.75 -11.68 1.60
CA ASN A 74 -3.75 -12.58 2.19
C ASN A 74 -2.35 -11.94 2.34
N ASN A 75 -2.30 -10.76 2.98
CA ASN A 75 -1.08 -9.94 3.19
C ASN A 75 -0.50 -9.25 1.95
N ARG A 76 -1.15 -9.30 0.79
CA ARG A 76 -0.64 -8.72 -0.46
C ARG A 76 -1.56 -7.62 -0.96
N LEU A 77 -1.02 -6.50 -1.38
CA LEU A 77 -1.77 -5.53 -2.18
C LEU A 77 -2.15 -6.19 -3.50
N VAL A 78 -3.45 -6.23 -3.84
CA VAL A 78 -3.96 -6.79 -5.10
C VAL A 78 -4.48 -5.71 -6.04
N ARG A 79 -4.90 -4.56 -5.49
CA ARG A 79 -5.34 -3.40 -6.26
C ARG A 79 -5.13 -2.14 -5.46
N GLY A 80 -4.57 -1.11 -6.10
CA GLY A 80 -4.41 0.19 -5.47
C GLY A 80 -3.16 0.89 -5.95
N ARG A 81 -2.50 1.57 -5.02
CA ARG A 81 -1.36 2.44 -5.28
C ARG A 81 -0.12 1.92 -4.57
N LEU A 82 1.00 1.89 -5.30
CA LEU A 82 2.33 1.63 -4.78
C LEU A 82 3.21 2.85 -5.08
N ILE A 83 3.89 3.38 -4.07
CA ILE A 83 4.82 4.50 -4.17
C ILE A 83 6.21 4.02 -3.76
N LEU A 84 7.17 4.18 -4.67
CA LEU A 84 8.59 3.94 -4.43
C LEU A 84 9.26 5.28 -4.15
N ALA A 85 9.40 5.66 -2.88
CA ALA A 85 9.97 6.95 -2.49
C ALA A 85 11.51 6.84 -2.34
N PRO A 86 12.29 7.66 -3.07
CA PRO A 86 13.72 7.80 -2.88
C PRO A 86 14.06 8.35 -1.50
N THR A 87 15.19 7.93 -0.93
CA THR A 87 15.67 8.40 0.39
C THR A 87 16.17 9.85 0.36
N ASP A 88 16.50 10.37 -0.82
CA ASP A 88 17.00 11.74 -1.01
C ASP A 88 15.88 12.79 -1.14
N GLY A 89 14.61 12.39 -0.99
CA GLY A 89 13.45 13.28 -1.11
C GLY A 89 13.09 13.67 -2.54
N SER A 90 13.75 13.08 -3.55
CA SER A 90 13.35 13.25 -4.94
C SER A 90 12.00 12.58 -5.22
N PHE A 91 11.37 12.94 -6.35
CA PHE A 91 10.07 12.38 -6.70
C PHE A 91 10.21 10.91 -7.06
N GLY A 92 9.50 10.06 -6.33
CA GLY A 92 9.45 8.62 -6.56
C GLY A 92 8.51 8.20 -7.68
N VAL A 93 8.57 6.93 -8.06
CA VAL A 93 7.62 6.36 -9.01
C VAL A 93 6.35 5.98 -8.26
N THR A 94 5.19 6.32 -8.81
CA THR A 94 3.90 5.84 -8.30
C THR A 94 3.21 5.00 -9.36
N TYR A 95 2.76 3.81 -9.01
CA TYR A 95 1.89 3.00 -9.84
C TYR A 95 0.52 2.85 -9.20
N GLU A 96 -0.52 3.02 -10.01
CA GLU A 96 -1.91 2.79 -9.66
C GLU A 96 -2.49 1.72 -10.59
N GLY A 97 -2.92 0.59 -10.02
CA GLY A 97 -3.45 -0.53 -10.81
C GLY A 97 -3.58 -1.82 -10.00
N ASP A 98 -3.52 -2.94 -10.71
CA ASP A 98 -3.68 -4.27 -10.15
C ASP A 98 -2.30 -4.96 -9.98
N PHE A 99 -2.22 -5.90 -9.04
CA PHE A 99 -1.00 -6.61 -8.69
C PHE A 99 -1.25 -8.12 -8.65
N GLU A 100 -0.39 -8.90 -9.32
CA GLU A 100 -0.46 -10.37 -9.26
C GLU A 100 0.24 -10.91 -8.01
N LYS A 101 1.37 -10.29 -7.64
CA LYS A 101 2.19 -10.61 -6.47
C LYS A 101 2.76 -9.30 -5.91
N SER A 102 3.40 -9.38 -4.75
CA SER A 102 4.10 -8.22 -4.17
C SER A 102 5.09 -7.63 -5.18
N GLY A 103 4.87 -6.37 -5.57
CA GLY A 103 5.70 -5.67 -6.56
C GLY A 103 5.45 -6.04 -8.02
N ILE A 104 4.68 -7.09 -8.31
CA ILE A 104 4.40 -7.52 -9.68
C ILE A 104 3.11 -6.86 -10.16
N VAL A 105 3.26 -5.78 -10.92
CA VAL A 105 2.14 -5.02 -11.50
C VAL A 105 1.54 -5.79 -12.68
N CYS A 106 0.23 -5.69 -12.88
CA CYS A 106 -0.45 -6.36 -13.98
C CYS A 106 -1.66 -5.56 -14.49
N GLY A 107 -2.01 -5.78 -15.76
CA GLY A 107 -3.21 -5.21 -16.38
C GLY A 107 -3.10 -3.71 -16.68
N LYS A 108 -4.25 -3.04 -16.73
CA LYS A 108 -4.32 -1.60 -17.04
C LYS A 108 -3.98 -0.79 -15.80
N GLY A 109 -3.03 0.13 -15.90
CA GLY A 109 -2.64 1.00 -14.80
C GLY A 109 -2.15 2.37 -15.23
N ILE A 110 -1.83 3.19 -14.23
CA ILE A 110 -1.24 4.53 -14.38
C ILE A 110 0.11 4.51 -13.68
N LEU A 111 1.15 4.93 -14.40
CA LEU A 111 2.50 5.09 -13.88
C LEU A 111 2.84 6.58 -13.87
N HIS A 112 2.96 7.16 -12.68
CA HIS A 112 3.45 8.52 -12.48
C HIS A 112 4.97 8.50 -12.39
N LEU A 113 5.62 9.15 -13.35
CA LEU A 113 7.07 9.26 -13.46
C LEU A 113 7.58 10.53 -12.78
N SER A 114 6.73 11.57 -12.73
CA SER A 114 6.99 12.83 -12.05
C SER A 114 5.67 13.42 -11.55
N ARG A 115 5.71 14.58 -10.88
CA ARG A 115 4.50 15.37 -10.58
C ARG A 115 3.71 15.77 -11.83
N PHE A 116 4.36 15.77 -13.00
CA PHE A 116 3.80 16.26 -14.25
C PHE A 116 3.62 15.15 -15.30
N ASP A 117 4.34 14.05 -15.19
CA ASP A 117 4.42 13.03 -16.22
C ASP A 117 3.74 11.74 -15.76
N CYS A 118 2.80 11.23 -16.55
CA CYS A 118 2.26 9.89 -16.36
C CYS A 118 2.08 9.10 -17.67
N VAL A 119 2.07 7.79 -17.53
CA VAL A 119 1.80 6.83 -18.61
C VAL A 119 0.60 5.99 -18.21
N ILE A 120 -0.40 5.90 -19.08
CA ILE A 120 -1.57 5.03 -18.90
C ILE A 120 -1.49 3.93 -19.94
N GLY A 121 -1.51 2.66 -19.53
CA GLY A 121 -1.37 1.55 -20.46
C GLY A 121 -1.51 0.18 -19.81
N GLN A 122 -1.20 -0.86 -20.56
CA GLN A 122 -1.07 -2.23 -20.06
C GLN A 122 0.34 -2.44 -19.51
N MET A 123 0.45 -2.83 -18.25
CA MET A 123 1.72 -2.97 -17.53
C MET A 123 1.85 -4.37 -16.96
N VAL A 124 3.02 -4.98 -17.14
CA VAL A 124 3.37 -6.27 -16.53
C VAL A 124 4.83 -6.23 -16.13
N GLY A 125 5.15 -6.58 -14.89
CA GLY A 125 6.53 -6.73 -14.45
C GLY A 125 6.75 -6.36 -12.99
N ASP A 126 8.00 -6.41 -12.56
CA ASP A 126 8.42 -6.11 -11.19
C ASP A 126 8.77 -4.62 -11.06
N ILE A 127 7.85 -3.84 -10.49
CA ILE A 127 8.06 -2.41 -10.32
C ILE A 127 9.11 -2.09 -9.25
N ILE A 128 9.27 -2.95 -8.24
CA ILE A 128 10.23 -2.74 -7.16
C ILE A 128 11.66 -2.85 -7.72
N ASN A 129 11.87 -3.81 -8.63
CA ASN A 129 13.15 -4.02 -9.29
C ASN A 129 13.29 -3.24 -10.62
N SER A 130 12.39 -2.29 -10.91
CA SER A 130 12.42 -1.45 -12.11
C SER A 130 12.34 -2.22 -13.45
N GLU A 131 11.71 -3.40 -13.45
CA GLU A 131 11.54 -4.25 -14.63
C GLU A 131 10.06 -4.30 -15.06
N VAL A 132 9.59 -3.25 -15.74
CA VAL A 132 8.18 -3.15 -16.18
C VAL A 132 8.06 -3.03 -17.69
N LYS A 133 7.33 -3.97 -18.30
CA LYS A 133 6.91 -3.87 -19.71
C LYS A 133 5.63 -3.05 -19.78
N ILE A 134 5.63 -2.03 -20.64
CA ILE A 134 4.48 -1.18 -20.90
C ILE A 134 4.05 -1.34 -22.37
N THR A 135 2.77 -1.61 -22.61
CA THR A 135 2.17 -1.76 -23.94
C THR A 135 0.84 -1.01 -24.04
N ASN A 136 0.38 -0.73 -25.27
CA ASN A 136 -0.89 -0.02 -25.52
C ASN A 136 -1.02 1.26 -24.66
N ALA A 137 0.04 2.06 -24.63
CA ALA A 137 0.20 3.14 -23.67
C ALA A 137 0.05 4.52 -24.30
N THR A 138 -0.49 5.44 -23.52
CA THR A 138 -0.54 6.88 -23.81
C THR A 138 0.23 7.61 -22.72
N TYR A 139 1.16 8.47 -23.14
CA TYR A 139 1.88 9.36 -22.25
C TYR A 139 1.15 10.71 -22.15
N PHE A 140 1.08 11.25 -20.94
CA PHE A 140 0.51 12.56 -20.65
C PHE A 140 1.52 13.39 -19.84
N ARG A 141 1.70 14.65 -20.26
CA ARG A 141 2.34 15.69 -19.47
C ARG A 141 1.29 16.70 -19.03
N ARG A 142 1.11 16.88 -17.72
CA ARG A 142 0.29 17.95 -17.16
C ARG A 142 1.02 19.28 -17.34
N ASN A 143 0.47 20.16 -18.17
CA ASN A 143 0.91 21.55 -18.26
C ASN A 143 0.39 22.34 -17.06
N ILE A 144 1.28 23.04 -16.36
CA ILE A 144 0.94 23.94 -15.23
C ILE A 144 0.16 25.19 -15.73
N ALA A 145 0.00 25.38 -17.04
CA ALA A 145 -0.58 26.58 -17.63
C ALA A 145 -2.11 26.75 -17.43
N TYR A 146 -2.81 25.84 -16.75
CA TYR A 146 -4.22 25.99 -16.42
C TYR A 146 -4.53 25.50 -15.01
N SER A 147 -4.35 26.39 -14.03
CA SER A 147 -5.13 26.38 -12.81
C SER A 147 -6.36 27.26 -13.07
N PRO A 148 -7.58 26.73 -13.32
CA PRO A 148 -8.76 27.56 -13.22
C PRO A 148 -8.86 28.05 -11.77
N GLY A 149 -9.02 29.36 -11.63
CA GLY A 149 -8.66 30.13 -10.43
C GLY A 149 -9.20 29.57 -9.12
N CYS A 150 -8.32 29.56 -8.12
CA CYS A 150 -8.76 29.72 -6.74
C CYS A 150 -9.05 31.21 -6.53
N SER A 151 -10.23 31.64 -6.97
CA SER A 151 -10.87 32.86 -6.50
C SER A 151 -11.96 32.43 -5.52
N ALA A 152 -11.80 32.76 -4.23
CA ALA A 152 -12.77 33.52 -3.44
C ALA A 152 -12.44 33.48 -1.94
N HIS A 153 -12.69 34.63 -1.30
CA HIS A 153 -12.82 34.90 0.15
C HIS A 153 -11.51 34.93 0.95
N GLU A 154 -11.10 36.00 1.62
CA GLU A 154 -11.59 37.37 1.90
C GLU A 154 -10.38 38.30 2.04
#